data_AF-A0A8H4V2E0-F1
#
_entry.id   AF-A0A8H4V2E0-F1
#
_cell.length_a   1.000
_cell.length_b   1.000
_cell.length_c   1.000
_cell.angle_alpha   90.00
_cell.angle_beta   90.00
_cell.angle_gamma   90.00
#
_symmetry.space_group_name_H-M   'P 1'
#
loop_
_entity.id
_entity.type
_entity.pdbx_description
1 polymer ?
#
loop_
_entity_poly.entity_id
_entity_poly.type
_entity_poly.pdbx_seq_one_letter_code
_entity_poly.pdbx_strand_id
1 'polypeptide(L)'
;MLKKFSPDTHRAYRWVLENQDRFDKTVYGPALIECSVNNPKYADAIESLLQKNDFLAFTTQSINDFRTLQKALNVELRLHDVSIRNCTTSLSDLKPSISDGEMRDLGFDGWAKDYLTGPEPVIAMLCNEQFLFRTPIVLREINDREYSRMESHNAINSWVAGKQTYKVNRRKEYGPGATSTQ
;
A
#
# COMPACT_ATOMS: atom_id res chain seq x y z
N MET A 1 -17.10 -13.36 -2.43
CA MET A 1 -15.64 -13.52 -2.37
C MET A 1 -15.11 -13.17 -0.98
N LEU A 2 -15.30 -11.94 -0.48
CA LEU A 2 -14.84 -11.48 0.85
C LEU A 2 -15.26 -12.38 2.03
N LYS A 3 -16.52 -12.81 2.11
CA LYS A 3 -17.03 -13.71 3.18
C LYS A 3 -16.24 -15.02 3.31
N LYS A 4 -15.70 -15.55 2.21
CA LYS A 4 -14.90 -16.78 2.22
C LYS A 4 -13.46 -16.52 2.70
N PHE A 5 -12.97 -15.29 2.55
CA PHE A 5 -11.58 -14.89 2.83
C PHE A 5 -11.40 -14.32 4.25
N SER A 6 -12.37 -13.54 4.72
CA SER A 6 -12.45 -13.05 6.10
C SER A 6 -13.92 -12.81 6.48
N PRO A 7 -14.53 -13.72 7.26
CA PRO A 7 -15.91 -13.55 7.75
C PRO A 7 -16.08 -12.29 8.60
N ASP A 8 -15.11 -11.97 9.45
CA ASP A 8 -15.11 -10.78 10.32
C ASP A 8 -15.08 -9.50 9.49
N THR A 9 -14.15 -9.40 8.52
CA THR A 9 -14.10 -8.24 7.62
C THR A 9 -15.38 -8.09 6.81
N HIS A 10 -15.99 -9.21 6.37
CA HIS A 10 -17.27 -9.15 5.68
C HIS A 10 -18.40 -8.61 6.58
N ARG A 11 -18.46 -9.05 7.84
CA ARG A 11 -19.45 -8.57 8.81
C ARG A 11 -19.23 -7.09 9.16
N ALA A 12 -17.98 -6.68 9.36
CA ALA A 12 -17.58 -5.29 9.55
C ALA A 12 -18.00 -4.42 8.36
N TYR A 13 -17.76 -4.89 7.13
CA TYR A 13 -18.11 -4.15 5.92
C TYR A 13 -19.61 -3.87 5.83
N ARG A 14 -20.43 -4.90 6.06
CA ARG A 14 -21.90 -4.76 6.11
C ARG A 14 -22.33 -3.74 7.15
N TRP A 15 -21.74 -3.80 8.33
CA TRP A 15 -22.05 -2.87 9.41
C TRP A 15 -21.67 -1.42 9.06
N VAL A 16 -20.48 -1.20 8.47
CA VAL A 16 -20.03 0.14 8.03
C VAL A 16 -21.01 0.73 7.00
N LEU A 17 -21.45 -0.05 6.02
CA LEU A 17 -22.44 0.41 5.02
C LEU A 17 -23.76 0.86 5.66
N GLU A 18 -24.17 0.23 6.75
CA GLU A 18 -25.43 0.49 7.45
C GLU A 18 -25.32 1.59 8.53
N ASN A 19 -24.09 2.08 8.82
CA ASN A 19 -23.81 2.98 9.93
C ASN A 19 -22.89 4.16 9.54
N GLN A 20 -22.87 4.56 8.26
CA GLN A 20 -22.03 5.69 7.81
C GLN A 20 -22.37 7.01 8.50
N ASP A 21 -23.62 7.18 8.93
CA ASP A 21 -24.12 8.33 9.68
C ASP A 21 -23.49 8.50 11.08
N ARG A 22 -22.80 7.47 11.59
CA ARG A 22 -22.07 7.53 12.87
C ARG A 22 -20.69 8.18 12.77
N PHE A 23 -20.24 8.54 11.56
CA PHE A 23 -18.90 9.06 11.30
C PHE A 23 -18.93 10.51 10.83
N ASP A 24 -17.89 11.26 11.18
CA ASP A 24 -17.71 12.66 10.74
C ASP A 24 -17.34 12.72 9.25
N LYS A 25 -16.63 11.70 8.77
CA LYS A 25 -16.23 11.52 7.37
C LYS A 25 -16.53 10.10 6.91
N THR A 26 -16.64 9.92 5.59
CA THR A 26 -16.82 8.59 4.98
C THR A 26 -15.71 7.63 5.43
N VAL A 27 -16.12 6.50 6.00
CA VAL A 27 -15.23 5.36 6.24
C VAL A 27 -15.25 4.46 5.02
N TYR A 28 -14.10 4.19 4.42
CA TYR A 28 -13.99 3.33 3.24
C TYR A 28 -13.57 1.92 3.63
N GLY A 29 -13.89 0.94 2.79
CA GLY A 29 -13.19 -0.35 2.81
C GLY A 29 -14.11 -1.57 2.88
N PRO A 30 -13.52 -2.78 2.82
CA PRO A 30 -12.08 -3.02 2.80
C PRO A 30 -11.44 -2.61 1.47
N ALA A 31 -10.13 -2.33 1.46
CA ALA A 31 -9.41 -1.89 0.25
C ALA A 31 -9.62 -2.83 -0.96
N LEU A 32 -9.76 -4.14 -0.72
CA LEU A 32 -10.09 -5.15 -1.73
C LEU A 32 -11.39 -4.86 -2.52
N ILE A 33 -12.33 -4.12 -1.93
CA ILE A 33 -13.61 -3.74 -2.57
C ILE A 33 -13.51 -2.35 -3.20
N GLU A 34 -12.79 -1.44 -2.57
CA GLU A 34 -12.70 -0.04 -2.98
C GLU A 34 -11.68 0.21 -4.10
N CYS A 35 -10.69 -0.67 -4.24
CA CYS A 35 -9.57 -0.51 -5.16
C CYS A 35 -9.45 -1.64 -6.19
N SER A 36 -8.87 -1.30 -7.33
CA SER A 36 -8.51 -2.24 -8.40
C SER A 36 -7.20 -1.85 -9.06
N VAL A 37 -6.53 -2.82 -9.69
CA VAL A 37 -5.36 -2.56 -10.55
C VAL A 37 -5.84 -2.17 -11.94
N ASN A 38 -5.43 -0.99 -12.43
CA ASN A 38 -5.92 -0.44 -13.70
C ASN A 38 -5.34 -1.14 -14.95
N ASN A 39 -4.24 -1.88 -14.79
CA ASN A 39 -3.61 -2.67 -15.83
C ASN A 39 -3.30 -4.08 -15.30
N PRO A 40 -4.04 -5.12 -15.75
CA PRO A 40 -3.89 -6.48 -15.24
C PRO A 40 -2.47 -7.06 -15.35
N LYS A 41 -1.64 -6.56 -16.27
CA LYS A 41 -0.24 -6.99 -16.40
C LYS A 41 0.61 -6.68 -15.15
N TYR A 42 0.18 -5.70 -14.35
CA TYR A 42 0.85 -5.28 -13.12
C TYR A 42 0.18 -5.87 -11.87
N ALA A 43 -0.86 -6.69 -12.00
CA ALA A 43 -1.61 -7.21 -10.85
C ALA A 43 -0.68 -7.97 -9.88
N ASP A 44 0.06 -8.96 -10.37
CA ASP A 44 1.00 -9.74 -9.56
C ASP A 44 2.08 -8.86 -8.89
N ALA A 45 2.56 -7.82 -9.60
CA ALA A 45 3.56 -6.89 -9.09
C ALA A 45 3.01 -5.98 -7.98
N ILE A 46 1.75 -5.55 -8.08
CA ILE A 46 1.08 -4.77 -7.03
C ILE A 46 0.72 -5.66 -5.86
N GLU A 47 0.20 -6.86 -6.12
CA GLU A 47 -0.18 -7.82 -5.09
C GLU A 47 1.02 -8.29 -4.27
N SER A 48 2.21 -8.43 -4.88
CA SER A 48 3.44 -8.80 -4.17
C SER A 48 3.94 -7.72 -3.20
N LEU A 49 3.49 -6.48 -3.35
CA LEU A 49 3.80 -5.35 -2.46
C LEU A 49 2.84 -5.24 -1.28
N LEU A 50 1.72 -5.97 -1.30
CA LEU A 50 0.66 -5.88 -0.32
C LEU A 50 0.56 -7.16 0.50
N GLN A 51 0.29 -7.02 1.79
CA GLN A 51 -0.02 -8.12 2.69
C GLN A 51 -1.54 -8.31 2.79
N LYS A 52 -1.97 -9.49 3.25
CA LYS A 52 -3.40 -9.81 3.48
C LYS A 52 -4.14 -8.70 4.22
N ASN A 53 -3.53 -8.13 5.25
CA ASN A 53 -4.16 -7.09 6.07
C ASN A 53 -4.32 -5.76 5.34
N ASP A 54 -3.49 -5.45 4.35
CA ASP A 54 -3.63 -4.24 3.54
C ASP A 54 -4.89 -4.33 2.67
N PHE A 55 -5.14 -5.49 2.06
CA PHE A 55 -6.37 -5.74 1.29
C PHE A 55 -7.64 -5.68 2.14
N LEU A 56 -7.56 -6.12 3.40
CA LEU A 56 -8.71 -6.18 4.31
C LEU A 56 -8.91 -4.91 5.14
N ALA A 57 -8.07 -3.89 4.96
CA ALA A 57 -8.10 -2.68 5.76
C ALA A 57 -9.29 -1.76 5.43
N PHE A 58 -9.98 -1.30 6.47
CA PHE A 58 -10.85 -0.14 6.43
C PHE A 58 -10.03 1.13 6.57
N THR A 59 -10.41 2.18 5.84
CA THR A 59 -9.74 3.48 5.88
C THR A 59 -10.65 4.52 6.53
N THR A 60 -10.16 5.08 7.63
CA THR A 60 -10.76 6.22 8.34
C THR A 60 -9.95 7.48 8.06
N GLN A 61 -10.62 8.63 8.07
CA GLN A 61 -10.04 9.93 7.69
C GLN A 61 -9.87 10.89 8.88
N SER A 62 -10.08 10.38 10.09
CA SER A 62 -9.90 11.10 11.34
C SER A 62 -9.66 10.11 12.50
N ILE A 63 -8.96 10.59 13.53
CA ILE A 63 -8.75 9.82 14.77
C ILE A 63 -10.08 9.55 15.48
N ASN A 64 -11.06 10.44 15.35
CA ASN A 64 -12.38 10.25 15.94
C ASN A 64 -13.12 9.08 15.28
N ASP A 65 -13.19 9.07 13.94
CA ASP A 65 -13.81 7.98 13.18
C ASP A 65 -13.10 6.65 13.41
N PHE A 66 -11.77 6.66 13.51
CA PHE A 66 -10.99 5.48 13.88
C PHE A 66 -11.45 4.89 15.22
N ARG A 67 -11.58 5.73 16.25
CA ARG A 67 -12.02 5.30 17.60
C ARG A 67 -13.46 4.80 17.58
N THR A 68 -14.35 5.50 16.87
CA THR A 68 -15.76 5.10 16.70
C THR A 68 -15.85 3.72 16.04
N LEU A 69 -15.12 3.52 14.94
CA LEU A 69 -15.12 2.26 14.22
C LEU A 69 -14.49 1.14 15.05
N GLN A 70 -13.33 1.39 15.67
CA GLN A 70 -12.65 0.41 16.51
C GLN A 70 -13.54 -0.07 17.68
N LYS A 71 -14.25 0.86 18.34
CA LYS A 71 -15.20 0.51 19.40
C LYS A 71 -16.35 -0.34 18.86
N ALA A 72 -16.97 0.07 17.76
CA ALA A 72 -18.07 -0.66 17.17
C ALA A 72 -17.67 -2.09 16.75
N LEU A 73 -16.55 -2.23 16.04
CA LEU A 73 -16.12 -3.54 15.55
C LEU A 73 -15.61 -4.45 16.67
N ASN A 74 -14.71 -3.96 17.53
CA ASN A 74 -14.00 -4.82 18.48
C ASN A 74 -14.76 -5.03 19.79
N VAL A 75 -15.55 -4.04 20.25
CA VAL A 75 -16.26 -4.10 21.54
C VAL A 75 -17.72 -4.50 21.34
N GLU A 76 -18.44 -3.80 20.48
CA GLU A 76 -19.89 -4.02 20.29
C GLU A 76 -20.15 -5.30 19.49
N LEU A 77 -19.45 -5.50 18.37
CA LEU A 77 -19.63 -6.66 17.48
C LEU A 77 -18.70 -7.85 17.79
N ARG A 78 -17.67 -7.62 18.61
CA ARG A 78 -16.64 -8.61 19.01
C ARG A 78 -15.93 -9.24 17.81
N LEU A 79 -15.60 -8.43 16.82
CA LEU A 79 -14.79 -8.84 15.67
C LEU A 79 -13.31 -8.68 16.05
N HIS A 80 -12.51 -9.72 15.81
CA HIS A 80 -11.11 -9.76 16.22
C HIS A 80 -10.16 -9.80 15.02
N ASP A 81 -10.64 -10.23 13.85
CA ASP A 81 -9.86 -10.26 12.61
C ASP A 81 -10.33 -9.15 11.64
N VAL A 82 -10.13 -7.90 12.05
CA VAL A 82 -10.42 -6.70 11.26
C VAL A 82 -9.24 -5.74 11.30
N SER A 83 -8.90 -5.16 10.15
CA SER A 83 -7.84 -4.14 10.05
C SER A 83 -8.48 -2.76 9.84
N ILE A 84 -8.10 -1.79 10.67
CA ILE A 84 -8.52 -0.40 10.54
C ILE A 84 -7.26 0.45 10.44
N ARG A 85 -7.21 1.34 9.45
CA ARG A 85 -6.15 2.32 9.25
C ARG A 85 -6.73 3.72 9.29
N ASN A 86 -6.03 4.64 9.92
CA ASN A 86 -6.34 6.06 9.85
C ASN A 86 -5.35 6.72 8.90
N CYS A 87 -5.85 7.38 7.86
CA CYS A 87 -5.04 8.13 6.91
C CYS A 87 -5.55 9.56 6.83
N THR A 88 -4.68 10.50 7.20
CA THR A 88 -4.93 11.95 7.09
C THR A 88 -4.03 12.62 6.05
N THR A 89 -3.09 11.87 5.48
CA THR A 89 -2.18 12.33 4.44
C THR A 89 -2.89 12.30 3.09
N SER A 90 -2.81 13.39 2.33
CA SER A 90 -3.33 13.38 0.97
C SER A 90 -2.38 12.66 0.02
N LEU A 91 -2.92 12.02 -1.02
CA LEU A 91 -2.13 11.37 -2.06
C LEU A 91 -1.18 12.35 -2.76
N SER A 92 -1.56 13.63 -2.86
CA SER A 92 -0.71 14.69 -3.44
C SER A 92 0.51 15.04 -2.59
N ASP A 93 0.48 14.77 -1.29
CA ASP A 93 1.62 14.99 -0.38
C ASP A 93 2.64 13.84 -0.47
N LEU A 94 2.23 12.69 -0.99
CA LEU A 94 3.06 11.50 -1.14
C LEU A 94 3.88 11.57 -2.42
N LYS A 95 5.08 12.14 -2.33
CA LYS A 95 5.99 12.33 -3.47
C LYS A 95 7.16 11.35 -3.45
N PRO A 96 7.52 10.74 -4.60
CA PRO A 96 8.72 9.93 -4.70
C PRO A 96 9.99 10.76 -4.44
N SER A 97 11.06 10.07 -4.08
CA SER A 97 12.37 10.67 -3.81
C SER A 97 13.12 11.11 -5.07
N ILE A 98 12.68 10.66 -6.25
CA ILE A 98 13.23 11.00 -7.57
C ILE A 98 12.10 11.38 -8.53
N SER A 99 12.45 12.03 -9.64
CA SER A 99 11.49 12.43 -10.67
C SER A 99 11.00 11.25 -11.52
N ASP A 100 9.87 11.42 -12.20
CA ASP A 100 9.38 10.42 -13.16
C ASP A 100 10.35 10.23 -14.35
N GLY A 101 11.08 11.27 -14.74
CA GLY A 101 12.11 11.18 -15.78
C GLY A 101 13.25 10.27 -15.34
N GLU A 102 13.78 10.52 -14.14
CA GLU A 102 14.85 9.71 -13.56
C GLU A 102 14.41 8.25 -13.34
N MET A 103 13.18 8.02 -12.88
CA MET A 103 12.60 6.68 -12.75
C MET A 103 12.57 5.94 -14.09
N ARG A 104 12.22 6.62 -15.19
CA ARG A 104 12.27 6.03 -16.54
C ARG A 104 13.69 5.81 -17.04
N ASP A 105 14.62 6.72 -16.76
CA ASP A 105 16.06 6.57 -17.10
C ASP A 105 16.75 5.44 -16.32
N LEU A 106 16.16 5.04 -15.20
CA LEU A 106 16.53 3.84 -14.45
C LEU A 106 15.96 2.56 -15.06
N GLY A 107 15.06 2.68 -16.04
CA GLY A 107 14.51 1.57 -16.81
C GLY A 107 13.21 1.00 -16.25
N PHE A 108 12.48 1.76 -15.42
CA PHE A 108 11.20 1.37 -14.85
C PHE A 108 10.00 1.89 -15.67
N ASP A 109 8.87 1.19 -15.53
CA ASP A 109 7.62 1.48 -16.25
C ASP A 109 6.81 2.59 -15.57
N GLY A 110 6.80 2.63 -14.23
CA GLY A 110 5.98 3.55 -13.43
C GLY A 110 6.12 3.32 -11.93
N TRP A 111 5.47 4.15 -11.12
CA TRP A 111 5.36 3.93 -9.69
C TRP A 111 4.23 2.93 -9.38
N ALA A 112 4.38 2.14 -8.33
CA ALA A 112 3.34 1.20 -7.90
C ALA A 112 1.98 1.89 -7.69
N LYS A 113 1.96 3.11 -7.13
CA LYS A 113 0.72 3.89 -6.96
C LYS A 113 -0.02 4.18 -8.28
N ASP A 114 0.68 4.27 -9.41
CA ASP A 114 0.10 4.67 -10.69
C ASP A 114 -0.74 3.54 -11.31
N TYR A 115 -0.58 2.31 -10.82
CA TYR A 115 -1.35 1.14 -11.26
C TYR A 115 -2.58 0.87 -10.39
N LEU A 116 -2.85 1.69 -9.38
CA LEU A 116 -4.04 1.59 -8.53
C LEU A 116 -5.13 2.56 -8.97
N THR A 117 -6.38 2.18 -8.75
CA THR A 117 -7.56 3.04 -8.94
C THR A 117 -8.58 2.76 -7.85
N GLY A 118 -9.24 3.80 -7.35
CA GLY A 118 -10.18 3.75 -6.23
C GLY A 118 -10.30 5.13 -5.55
N PRO A 119 -11.05 5.23 -4.44
CA PRO A 119 -11.15 6.45 -3.66
C PRO A 119 -9.78 6.93 -3.17
N GLU A 120 -9.54 8.23 -3.29
CA GLU A 120 -8.25 8.85 -2.94
C GLU A 120 -7.78 8.49 -1.51
N PRO A 121 -8.63 8.51 -0.45
CA PRO A 121 -8.18 8.17 0.89
C PRO A 121 -7.66 6.73 1.02
N VAL A 122 -8.24 5.80 0.25
CA VAL A 122 -7.82 4.38 0.26
C VAL A 122 -6.49 4.22 -0.47
N ILE A 123 -6.30 4.89 -1.61
CA ILE A 123 -5.01 4.88 -2.32
C ILE A 123 -3.93 5.54 -1.47
N ALA A 124 -4.22 6.69 -0.85
CA ALA A 124 -3.29 7.38 0.05
C ALA A 124 -2.90 6.49 1.24
N MET A 125 -3.87 5.79 1.83
CA MET A 125 -3.63 4.81 2.90
C MET A 125 -2.68 3.70 2.45
N LEU A 126 -2.96 3.02 1.33
CA LEU A 126 -2.09 1.95 0.80
C LEU A 126 -0.69 2.48 0.47
N CYS A 127 -0.61 3.67 -0.14
CA CYS A 127 0.64 4.32 -0.46
C CYS A 127 1.47 4.65 0.79
N ASN A 128 0.83 5.13 1.85
CA ASN A 128 1.51 5.51 3.08
C ASN A 128 2.00 4.27 3.88
N GLU A 129 1.21 3.19 3.91
CA GLU A 129 1.56 1.95 4.61
C GLU A 129 2.64 1.14 3.89
N GLN A 130 2.54 1.01 2.56
CA GLN A 130 3.43 0.14 1.76
C GLN A 130 4.41 0.91 0.87
N PHE A 131 4.49 2.24 1.02
CA PHE A 131 5.39 3.11 0.25
C PHE A 131 5.25 2.97 -1.28
N LEU A 132 4.03 2.69 -1.76
CA LEU A 132 3.75 2.49 -3.18
C LEU A 132 4.04 3.73 -4.03
N PHE A 133 3.98 4.92 -3.42
CA PHE A 133 4.29 6.19 -4.08
C PHE A 133 5.76 6.35 -4.47
N ARG A 134 6.66 5.53 -3.93
CA ARG A 134 8.11 5.58 -4.18
C ARG A 134 8.71 4.23 -4.55
N THR A 135 7.88 3.22 -4.83
CA THR A 135 8.32 1.91 -5.27
C THR A 135 8.11 1.83 -6.78
N PRO A 136 9.18 1.92 -7.59
CA PRO A 136 9.06 1.79 -9.03
C PRO A 136 8.90 0.32 -9.43
N ILE A 137 8.20 0.08 -10.54
CA ILE A 137 7.90 -1.25 -11.05
C ILE A 137 8.42 -1.37 -12.48
N VAL A 138 9.01 -2.52 -12.77
CA VAL A 138 9.28 -2.98 -14.13
C VAL A 138 8.87 -4.45 -14.29
N LEU A 139 8.16 -4.81 -15.36
CA LEU A 139 7.69 -6.18 -15.54
C LEU A 139 8.73 -7.14 -16.13
N ARG A 140 9.80 -6.61 -16.74
CA ARG A 140 10.94 -7.42 -17.19
C ARG A 140 11.89 -7.71 -16.04
N GLU A 141 12.64 -8.78 -16.18
CA GLU A 141 13.79 -9.04 -15.32
C GLU A 141 14.87 -7.97 -15.54
N ILE A 142 15.67 -7.75 -14.49
CA ILE A 142 16.85 -6.88 -14.52
C ILE A 142 18.10 -7.74 -14.39
N ASN A 143 19.19 -7.33 -15.02
CA ASN A 143 20.49 -8.00 -14.87
C ASN A 143 21.27 -7.48 -13.65
N ASP A 144 22.38 -8.14 -13.31
CA ASP A 144 23.23 -7.78 -12.16
C ASP A 144 23.71 -6.32 -12.19
N ARG A 145 24.00 -5.77 -13.39
CA ARG A 145 24.45 -4.38 -13.52
C ARG A 145 23.33 -3.40 -13.17
N GLU A 146 22.11 -3.68 -13.63
CA GLU A 146 20.93 -2.89 -13.27
C GLU A 146 20.61 -3.01 -11.78
N TYR A 147 20.70 -4.22 -11.22
CA TYR A 147 20.57 -4.46 -9.78
C TYR A 147 21.58 -3.63 -8.98
N SER A 148 22.89 -3.71 -9.30
CA SER A 148 23.93 -2.94 -8.61
C SER A 148 23.74 -1.43 -8.76
N ARG A 149 23.20 -0.96 -9.90
CA ARG A 149 22.83 0.45 -10.09
C ARG A 149 21.70 0.86 -9.13
N MET A 150 20.68 0.04 -8.92
CA MET A 150 19.61 0.32 -7.95
C MET A 150 20.10 0.22 -6.49
N GLU A 151 20.92 -0.79 -6.21
CA GLU A 151 21.48 -1.03 -4.87
C GLU A 151 22.42 0.10 -4.42
N SER A 152 23.16 0.72 -5.36
CA SER A 152 23.99 1.90 -5.08
C SER A 152 23.23 3.24 -5.15
N HIS A 153 21.98 3.24 -5.64
CA HIS A 153 21.17 4.45 -5.76
C HIS A 153 20.77 4.99 -4.38
N ASN A 154 21.16 6.22 -4.05
CA ASN A 154 20.90 6.79 -2.71
C ASN A 154 19.40 6.94 -2.37
N ALA A 155 18.56 7.19 -3.38
CA ALA A 155 17.15 7.53 -3.22
C ALA A 155 16.17 6.35 -3.37
N ILE A 156 16.58 5.24 -4.03
CA ILE A 156 15.75 4.05 -4.23
C ILE A 156 16.20 2.98 -3.24
N ASN A 157 15.26 2.43 -2.49
CA ASN A 157 15.49 1.37 -1.51
C ASN A 157 14.52 0.20 -1.65
N SER A 158 13.55 0.27 -2.57
CA SER A 158 12.62 -0.80 -2.87
C SER A 158 12.17 -0.66 -4.31
N TRP A 159 12.02 -1.77 -5.04
CA TRP A 159 11.47 -1.81 -6.40
C TRP A 159 10.94 -3.20 -6.72
N VAL A 160 10.13 -3.30 -7.78
CA VAL A 160 9.71 -4.60 -8.36
C VAL A 160 10.36 -4.75 -9.72
N ALA A 161 10.99 -5.90 -9.99
CA ALA A 161 11.48 -6.28 -11.30
C ALA A 161 11.12 -7.73 -11.62
N GLY A 162 10.45 -7.95 -12.74
CA GLY A 162 9.95 -9.27 -13.11
C GLY A 162 8.96 -9.78 -12.07
N LYS A 163 9.29 -10.91 -11.46
CA LYS A 163 8.50 -11.53 -10.39
C LYS A 163 9.02 -11.23 -8.98
N GLN A 164 10.10 -10.46 -8.87
CA GLN A 164 10.83 -10.25 -7.64
C GLN A 164 10.61 -8.84 -7.11
N THR A 165 10.38 -8.76 -5.80
CA THR A 165 10.39 -7.50 -5.05
C THR A 165 11.72 -7.40 -4.33
N TYR A 166 12.43 -6.30 -4.54
CA TYR A 166 13.74 -6.05 -3.96
C TYR A 166 13.62 -4.98 -2.88
N LYS A 167 14.31 -5.17 -1.76
CA LYS A 167 14.43 -4.17 -0.69
C LYS A 167 15.89 -4.05 -0.24
N VAL A 168 16.38 -2.83 -0.16
CA VAL A 168 17.74 -2.49 0.23
C VAL A 168 17.71 -1.70 1.53
N ASN A 169 18.19 -2.32 2.61
CA ASN A 169 18.33 -1.67 3.91
C ASN A 169 19.73 -1.08 4.05
N ARG A 170 19.83 0.25 4.00
CA ARG A 170 21.08 0.97 4.23
C ARG A 170 21.09 1.53 5.66
N ARG A 171 21.94 1.02 6.55
CA ARG A 171 22.11 1.60 7.90
C ARG A 171 23.03 2.81 7.83
N LYS A 172 22.59 3.96 8.36
CA LYS A 172 23.38 5.21 8.38
C LYS A 172 24.59 5.18 9.34
N GLU A 173 24.70 4.21 10.23
CA GLU A 173 25.66 4.20 11.35
C GLU A 173 27.00 3.51 11.05
N TYR A 174 27.08 2.73 9.98
CA TYR A 174 28.32 2.11 9.54
C TYR A 174 28.64 2.68 8.16
N GLY A 175 29.90 3.05 7.93
CA GLY A 175 30.39 3.53 6.63
C GLY A 175 30.09 2.55 5.47
N PRO A 176 30.64 2.78 4.26
CA PRO A 176 30.13 2.28 2.97
C PRO A 176 29.93 0.76 2.71
N GLY A 177 29.86 -0.13 3.71
CA GLY A 177 29.96 -1.58 3.55
C GLY A 177 28.92 -2.45 4.25
N ALA A 178 27.74 -1.96 4.61
CA ALA A 178 26.70 -2.82 5.21
C ALA A 178 25.35 -2.71 4.48
N THR A 179 25.21 -3.48 3.39
CA THR A 179 23.92 -3.76 2.74
C THR A 179 23.47 -5.16 3.16
N SER A 180 22.25 -5.29 3.67
CA SER A 180 21.60 -6.59 3.88
C SER A 180 20.35 -6.65 3.02
N THR A 181 20.31 -7.66 2.15
CA THR A 181 19.19 -8.01 1.27
C THR A 181 18.28 -9.00 1.99
N GLN A 182 16.97 -8.76 1.97
CA GLN A 182 15.93 -9.73 2.31
C GLN A 182 14.99 -9.88 1.12
#